data_AF-W0EEM8-F1
#
_entry.id   AF-W0EEM8-F1
#
_cell.length_a   1.000
_cell.length_b   1.000
_cell.length_c   1.000
_cell.angle_alpha   90.00
_cell.angle_beta   90.00
_cell.angle_gamma   90.00
#
_symmetry.space_group_name_H-M   'P 1'
#
loop_
_entity.id
_entity.type
_entity.pdbx_description
1 polymer ?
#
loop_
_entity_poly.entity_id
_entity_poly.type
_entity_poly.pdbx_seq_one_letter_code
_entity_poly.pdbx_strand_id
1 'polypeptide(L)' 'MWTCPICGSREIGKISRERYFCGDCCNEWTVDKGEIAIYQIASDGSAVRLRSRGMGRGAAMSTKMSSRYPTRNVS' A
#
# COMPACT_ATOMS: atom_id res chain seq x y z
N MET A 1 -15.87 4.13 6.23
CA MET A 1 -15.00 2.95 6.38
C MET A 1 -14.02 2.96 5.23
N TRP A 2 -12.71 2.97 5.49
CA TRP A 2 -11.70 3.03 4.44
C TRP A 2 -11.48 1.64 3.84
N THR A 3 -11.40 1.56 2.53
CA THR A 3 -11.05 0.34 1.78
C THR A 3 -9.76 0.56 1.03
N CYS A 4 -8.98 -0.50 0.85
CA CYS A 4 -7.74 -0.41 0.08
C CYS A 4 -8.08 -0.01 -1.37
N PRO A 5 -7.51 1.09 -1.90
CA PRO A 5 -7.74 1.49 -3.29
C PRO A 5 -7.09 0.54 -4.31
N ILE A 6 -6.20 -0.37 -3.87
CA ILE A 6 -5.50 -1.33 -4.73
C ILE A 6 -6.24 -2.67 -4.82
N CYS A 7 -6.65 -3.23 -3.69
CA CYS A 7 -7.26 -4.57 -3.64
C CYS A 7 -8.67 -4.62 -3.04
N GLY A 8 -9.21 -3.50 -2.57
CA GLY A 8 -10.55 -3.43 -1.98
C GLY A 8 -10.67 -4.05 -0.60
N SER A 9 -9.58 -4.55 0.00
CA SER A 9 -9.61 -5.14 1.34
C SER A 9 -10.04 -4.13 2.41
N ARG A 10 -10.66 -4.67 3.47
CA ARG A 10 -11.06 -3.93 4.68
C ARG A 10 -10.03 -4.04 5.80
N GLU A 11 -8.97 -4.84 5.59
CA GLU A 11 -7.83 -4.97 6.51
C GLU A 11 -6.91 -3.75 6.40
N ILE A 12 -7.40 -2.61 6.90
CA ILE A 12 -6.68 -1.33 6.89
C ILE A 12 -6.20 -0.99 8.30
N GLY A 13 -4.87 -0.94 8.47
CA GLY A 13 -4.21 -0.40 9.65
C GLY A 13 -4.05 1.10 9.53
N LYS A 14 -4.38 1.84 10.60
CA LYS A 14 -4.10 3.28 10.69
C LYS A 14 -2.72 3.49 11.30
N ILE A 15 -1.79 4.07 10.54
CA ILE A 15 -0.43 4.37 11.02
C ILE A 15 -0.38 5.78 11.63
N SER A 16 -1.07 6.75 11.03
CA SER A 16 -1.10 8.15 11.49
C SER A 16 -2.45 8.82 11.24
N ARG A 17 -2.57 10.13 11.52
CA ARG A 17 -3.82 10.90 11.31
C ARG A 17 -4.32 10.84 9.87
N GLU A 18 -3.39 10.93 8.93
CA GLU A 18 -3.63 10.99 7.48
C GLU A 18 -2.93 9.85 6.73
N ARG A 19 -2.43 8.82 7.42
CA ARG A 19 -1.68 7.70 6.81
C ARG A 19 -2.30 6.36 7.18
N TYR A 20 -2.48 5.53 6.17
CA TYR A 20 -3.17 4.25 6.24
C TYR A 20 -2.37 3.18 5.51
N PHE A 21 -2.50 1.93 5.95
CA PHE A 21 -1.76 0.79 5.42
C PHE A 21 -2.67 -0.41 5.24
N CYS A 22 -2.52 -1.14 4.13
CA CYS A 22 -3.28 -2.36 3.88
C CYS A 22 -2.49 -3.60 4.31
N GLY A 23 -3.07 -4.44 5.17
CA GLY A 23 -2.44 -5.67 5.64
C GLY A 23 -2.28 -6.75 4.55
N ASP A 24 -3.19 -6.82 3.59
CA ASP A 24 -3.12 -7.78 2.47
C ASP A 24 -2.06 -7.40 1.44
N CYS A 25 -2.08 -6.14 1.02
CA CYS A 25 -1.41 -5.66 -0.18
C CYS A 25 -0.16 -4.82 0.16
N CYS A 26 0.04 -4.56 1.45
CA CYS A 26 1.18 -3.91 2.06
C CYS A 26 1.63 -2.63 1.37
N ASN A 27 0.64 -1.91 0.87
CA ASN A 27 0.77 -0.55 0.41
C ASN A 27 0.31 0.40 1.51
N GLU A 28 0.97 1.53 1.56
CA GLU A 28 0.58 2.67 2.38
C GLU A 28 -0.10 3.72 1.48
N TRP A 29 -1.07 4.44 1.98
CA TRP A 29 -1.54 5.68 1.36
C TRP A 29 -1.72 6.79 2.37
N THR A 30 -1.49 8.00 1.91
CA THR A 30 -1.70 9.21 2.68
C THR A 30 -2.81 10.05 2.07
N VAL A 31 -3.61 10.68 2.92
CA VAL A 31 -4.74 11.53 2.52
C VAL A 31 -4.45 12.94 3.03
N ASP A 32 -3.96 13.82 2.15
CA ASP A 32 -3.71 15.22 2.49
C ASP A 32 -4.71 16.09 1.73
N LYS A 33 -5.62 16.78 2.45
CA LYS A 33 -6.56 17.75 1.88
C LYS A 33 -7.36 17.27 0.64
N GLY A 34 -7.61 15.95 0.54
CA GLY A 34 -8.32 15.33 -0.59
C GLY A 34 -7.43 14.72 -1.67
N GLU A 35 -6.11 14.91 -1.59
CA GLU A 35 -5.14 14.21 -2.41
C GLU A 35 -4.75 12.88 -1.76
N ILE A 36 -4.93 11.78 -2.50
CA ILE A 36 -4.52 10.45 -2.07
C ILE A 36 -3.19 10.12 -2.75
N ALA A 37 -2.13 9.96 -1.96
CA ALA A 37 -0.85 9.48 -2.44
C ALA A 37 -0.64 8.04 -1.99
N ILE A 38 -0.51 7.11 -2.94
CA ILE A 38 -0.29 5.69 -2.65
C ILE A 38 1.19 5.37 -2.80
N TYR A 39 1.73 4.59 -1.86
CA TYR A 39 3.10 4.12 -1.79
C TYR A 39 3.08 2.59 -1.75
N GLN A 40 3.61 1.98 -2.81
CA GLN A 40 3.80 0.54 -2.86
C GLN A 40 5.10 0.19 -2.15
N ILE A 41 5.01 -0.67 -1.14
CA ILE A 41 6.19 -1.19 -0.45
C ILE A 41 6.64 -2.43 -1.21
N ALA A 42 7.86 -2.37 -1.76
CA ALA A 42 8.51 -3.51 -2.39
C ALA A 42 9.04 -4.48 -1.31
N SER A 43 9.34 -5.72 -1.71
CA SER A 43 9.74 -6.78 -0.79
C SER A 43 11.06 -6.53 -0.06
N ASP A 44 11.89 -5.64 -0.60
CA ASP A 44 13.13 -5.14 0.01
C ASP A 44 12.88 -4.04 1.06
N GLY A 45 11.63 -3.59 1.23
CA GLY A 45 11.25 -2.51 2.15
C GLY A 45 11.27 -1.13 1.51
N SER A 46 11.61 -1.01 0.24
CA SER A 46 11.59 0.26 -0.49
C SER A 46 10.16 0.71 -0.77
N ALA A 47 9.82 1.95 -0.41
CA ALA A 47 8.52 2.55 -0.69
C ALA A 47 8.56 3.37 -1.98
N VAL A 48 7.85 2.93 -3.02
CA VAL A 48 7.73 3.64 -4.29
C VAL A 48 6.37 4.31 -4.39
N ARG A 49 6.35 5.63 -4.65
CA ARG A 49 5.10 6.36 -4.84
C ARG A 49 4.46 5.95 -6.16
N LEU A 50 3.29 5.33 -6.09
CA LEU A 50 2.45 5.06 -7.25
C LEU A 50 1.93 6.40 -7.77
N ARG A 51 2.56 6.90 -8.84
CA ARG A 51 2.03 8.04 -9.56
C ARG A 51 0.77 7.59 -10.29
N SER A 52 -0.31 8.34 -10.13
CA SER A 52 -1.54 8.24 -10.94
C SER A 52 -1.23 8.71 -12.37
N ARG A 53 -0.33 8.03 -13.07
CA ARG A 53 -0.04 8.30 -14.48
C ARG A 53 -0.89 7.35 -15.30
N GLY A 54 -1.92 7.89 -15.93
CA GLY A 54 -2.73 7.14 -16.90
C GLY A 54 -1.82 6.34 -17.83
N MET A 55 -2.15 5.05 -17.98
CA MET A 55 -1.63 4.08 -18.94
C MET A 55 -0.28 4.41 -19.61
N GLY A 56 0.77 3.71 -19.19
CA GLY A 56 2.06 3.74 -19.88
C GLY A 56 2.92 2.52 -19.54
N ARG A 57 2.60 1.40 -20.20
CA ARG A 57 3.48 0.28 -20.60
C ARG A 57 4.75 0.01 -19.77
N GLY A 58 4.77 -1.16 -19.13
CA GLY A 58 5.99 -1.97 -18.95
C GLY A 58 6.83 -1.65 -17.72
N ALA A 59 6.46 -2.23 -16.57
CA ALA A 59 7.42 -2.69 -15.58
C ALA A 59 6.90 -4.02 -15.02
N ALA A 60 7.73 -5.04 -15.17
CA ALA A 60 7.40 -6.42 -14.97
C ALA A 60 7.17 -6.78 -13.49
N MET A 61 6.68 -8.00 -13.31
CA MET A 61 6.77 -8.82 -12.09
C MET A 61 5.62 -8.66 -11.09
N SER A 62 4.46 -9.20 -11.45
CA SER A 62 3.51 -9.73 -10.47
C SER A 62 3.79 -11.23 -10.30
N THR A 63 4.95 -11.58 -9.73
CA THR A 63 5.10 -12.91 -9.15
C THR A 63 4.24 -12.93 -7.91
N LYS A 64 3.11 -13.64 -7.99
CA LYS A 64 2.37 -14.11 -6.80
C LYS A 64 3.37 -14.73 -5.83
N MET A 65 3.58 -14.10 -4.69
CA MET A 65 4.25 -14.71 -3.53
C MET A 65 3.71 -13.98 -2.30
N SER A 66 2.49 -14.28 -1.86
CA SER A 66 2.28 -15.24 -0.77
C SER A 66 3.41 -15.21 0.25
N SER A 67 3.51 -14.14 1.04
CA SER A 67 4.12 -14.21 2.35
C SER A 67 3.42 -13.20 3.24
N ARG A 68 2.61 -13.74 4.15
CA ARG A 68 2.09 -13.06 5.33
C ARG A 68 3.21 -12.17 5.90
N TYR A 69 2.97 -10.87 5.98
CA TYR A 69 3.87 -10.01 6.74
C TYR A 69 3.93 -10.56 8.17
N PRO A 70 5.12 -10.80 8.74
CA PRO A 70 5.22 -11.10 10.15
C PRO A 70 4.76 -9.84 10.89
N THR A 71 3.73 -9.98 11.70
CA THR A 71 3.29 -9.00 12.68
C THR A 71 4.52 -8.57 13.48
N ARG A 72 5.04 -7.35 13.25
CA ARG A 72 5.97 -6.72 14.20
C ARG A 72 5.16 -6.44 15.47
N ASN A 73 5.14 -7.42 16.37
CA ASN A 73 4.95 -7.18 17.78
C ASN A 73 6.06 -6.22 18.19
N VAL A 74 5.70 -4.96 18.41
CA VAL A 74 6.51 -4.07 19.22
C VAL A 74 6.09 -4.35 20.66
N SER A 75 6.91 -5.11 21.37
CA SER A 75 6.84 -5.28 22.82
C SER A 75 7.42 -4.08 23.52
#